data_AF-A0A0N5C2A8-F1
#
_entry.id   AF-A0A0N5C2A8-F1
#
_cell.length_a   1.000
_cell.length_b   1.000
_cell.length_c   1.000
_cell.angle_alpha   90.00
_cell.angle_beta   90.00
_cell.angle_gamma   90.00
#
_symmetry.space_group_name_H-M   'P 1'
#
loop_
_entity.id
_entity.type
_entity.pdbx_description
1 polymer ?
#
loop_
_entity_poly.entity_id
_entity_poly.type
_entity_poly.pdbx_seq_one_letter_code
_entity_poly.pdbx_strand_id
1 'polypeptide(L)'
;MPRNVEVLQLMRVPNMNDATAKMITKHMPDIRLLNIECLSYRESDSLDNFRNLECLISDSFCPVRIPKTLKLFAFTRHFSLFRQRNLSSIDNLIKSHCEKFTKHITDGKIDTYYLMIFITGINTYVPFGSIFAENTNI
;
A
#
# COMPACT_ATOMS: atom_id res chain seq x y z
N MET A 1 -6.09 4.82 22.80
CA MET A 1 -6.35 4.99 21.36
C MET A 1 -7.80 4.60 21.07
N PRO A 2 -8.48 5.34 20.19
CA PRO A 2 -9.87 5.07 19.83
C PRO A 2 -9.97 3.77 19.01
N ARG A 3 -11.02 2.98 19.26
CA ARG A 3 -11.21 1.68 18.60
C ARG A 3 -11.83 1.77 17.21
N ASN A 4 -12.62 2.81 16.96
CA ASN A 4 -13.41 2.98 15.74
C ASN A 4 -12.63 3.70 14.62
N VAL A 5 -11.31 3.56 14.59
CA VAL A 5 -10.48 4.21 13.57
C VAL A 5 -10.48 3.35 12.32
N GLU A 6 -11.17 3.81 11.28
CA GLU A 6 -11.19 3.12 9.97
C GLU A 6 -10.05 3.56 9.05
N VAL A 7 -9.53 4.77 9.24
CA VAL A 7 -8.49 5.37 8.41
C VAL A 7 -7.30 5.73 9.28
N LEU A 8 -6.13 5.18 8.95
CA LEU A 8 -4.89 5.47 9.65
C LEU A 8 -3.85 5.98 8.65
N GLN A 9 -3.31 7.18 8.95
CA GLN A 9 -2.17 7.74 8.25
C GLN A 9 -0.95 7.72 9.15
N LEU A 10 0.15 7.14 8.67
CA LEU A 10 1.42 7.08 9.38
C LEU A 10 2.54 7.63 8.50
N MET A 11 3.21 8.67 8.99
CA MET A 11 4.30 9.32 8.28
C MET A 11 5.65 8.92 8.87
N ARG A 12 6.67 8.75 8.02
CA ARG A 12 8.06 8.45 8.42
C ARG A 12 8.22 7.29 9.40
N VAL A 13 7.47 6.21 9.21
CA VAL A 13 7.56 5.00 10.05
C VAL A 13 8.91 4.31 9.81
N PRO A 14 9.77 4.14 10.83
CA PRO A 14 11.12 3.60 10.62
C PRO A 14 11.13 2.16 10.14
N ASN A 15 10.34 1.30 10.78
CA ASN A 15 10.22 -0.11 10.45
C ASN A 15 8.79 -0.56 10.71
N MET A 16 8.10 -1.03 9.67
CA MET A 16 6.88 -1.80 9.84
C MET A 16 7.30 -3.26 10.08
N ASN A 17 7.00 -3.76 11.28
CA ASN A 17 7.22 -5.14 11.65
C ASN A 17 5.98 -5.72 12.32
N ASP A 18 5.97 -7.03 12.54
CA ASP A 18 4.85 -7.73 13.17
C ASP A 18 4.48 -7.13 14.55
N ALA A 19 5.46 -6.74 15.36
CA ALA A 19 5.22 -6.13 16.67
C ALA A 19 4.49 -4.78 16.55
N THR A 20 4.93 -3.92 15.62
CA THR A 20 4.30 -2.62 15.34
C THR A 20 2.90 -2.83 14.79
N ALA A 21 2.71 -3.75 13.85
CA ALA A 21 1.40 -4.06 13.28
C ALA A 21 0.42 -4.58 14.35
N LYS A 22 0.85 -5.51 15.20
CA LYS A 22 0.06 -6.01 16.34
C LYS A 22 -0.28 -4.93 17.35
N MET A 23 0.66 -4.03 17.63
CA MET A 23 0.42 -2.92 18.54
C MET A 23 -0.66 -1.98 17.98
N ILE A 24 -0.59 -1.64 16.69
CA ILE A 24 -1.59 -0.82 16.01
C ILE A 24 -2.95 -1.51 16.06
N THR A 25 -3.05 -2.77 15.62
CA THR A 25 -4.34 -3.48 15.51
C THR A 25 -4.94 -3.84 16.86
N LYS A 26 -4.14 -3.99 17.91
CA LYS A 26 -4.62 -4.13 19.30
C LYS A 26 -5.41 -2.90 19.75
N HIS A 27 -5.02 -1.72 19.29
CA HIS A 27 -5.57 -0.45 19.72
C HIS A 27 -6.60 0.13 18.73
N MET A 28 -6.44 -0.17 17.45
CA MET A 28 -7.27 0.28 16.33
C MET A 28 -7.58 -0.95 15.44
N PRO A 29 -8.46 -1.85 15.89
CA PRO A 29 -8.73 -3.11 15.19
C PRO A 29 -9.48 -2.93 13.86
N ASP A 30 -10.20 -1.82 13.70
CA ASP A 30 -11.15 -1.60 12.60
C ASP A 30 -10.55 -0.83 11.42
N ILE A 31 -9.22 -0.76 11.31
CA ILE A 31 -8.54 -0.07 10.21
C ILE A 31 -8.85 -0.78 8.89
N ARG A 32 -9.40 0.00 7.95
CA ARG A 32 -9.72 -0.40 6.57
C ARG A 32 -8.82 0.26 5.54
N LEU A 33 -8.35 1.48 5.82
CA LEU A 33 -7.41 2.22 5.00
C LEU A 33 -6.15 2.53 5.79
N LEU A 34 -5.02 2.04 5.31
CA LEU A 34 -3.69 2.40 5.81
C LEU A 34 -2.94 3.20 4.76
N ASN A 35 -2.67 4.46 5.05
CA ASN A 35 -1.74 5.29 4.27
C ASN A 35 -0.43 5.40 5.04
N ILE A 36 0.65 4.88 4.50
CA ILE A 36 1.90 4.75 5.23
C ILE A 36 3.11 5.16 4.41
N GLU A 37 3.89 6.08 4.96
CA GLU A 37 5.26 6.34 4.52
C GLU A 37 6.19 5.54 5.43
N CYS A 38 6.58 4.34 4.99
CA CYS A 38 7.49 3.49 5.73
C CYS A 38 8.87 3.44 5.07
N LEU A 39 9.93 3.50 5.88
CA LEU A 39 11.31 3.38 5.41
C LEU A 39 11.67 1.92 5.08
N SER A 40 11.13 0.96 5.82
CA SER A 40 11.37 -0.46 5.58
C SER A 40 10.30 -1.37 6.18
N TYR A 41 10.01 -2.46 5.47
CA TYR A 41 9.17 -3.55 5.96
C TYR A 41 10.08 -4.74 6.25
N ARG A 42 10.08 -5.22 7.49
CA ARG A 42 11.02 -6.27 7.93
C ARG A 42 10.53 -7.67 7.63
N GLU A 43 9.26 -7.92 7.89
CA GLU A 43 8.60 -9.19 7.63
C GLU A 43 7.55 -9.03 6.52
N SER A 44 7.45 -10.02 5.63
CA SER A 44 6.55 -9.95 4.49
C SER A 44 5.08 -10.15 4.88
N ASP A 45 4.79 -10.77 6.02
CA ASP A 45 3.45 -11.06 6.53
C ASP A 45 2.97 -10.07 7.59
N SER A 46 3.72 -9.00 7.89
CA SER A 46 3.36 -8.03 8.93
C SER A 46 1.96 -7.43 8.74
N LEU A 47 1.52 -7.29 7.48
CA LEU A 47 0.22 -6.74 7.12
C LEU A 47 -0.95 -7.72 7.33
N ASP A 48 -0.71 -9.02 7.49
CA ASP A 48 -1.76 -10.01 7.75
C ASP A 48 -2.41 -9.79 9.14
N ASN A 49 -1.76 -9.02 10.03
CA ASN A 49 -2.33 -8.61 11.30
C ASN A 49 -3.55 -7.67 11.12
N PHE A 50 -3.64 -6.93 10.02
CA PHE A 50 -4.75 -6.03 9.75
C PHE A 50 -5.91 -6.78 9.09
N ARG A 51 -6.74 -7.42 9.92
CA ARG A 51 -7.83 -8.31 9.47
C ARG A 51 -8.90 -7.64 8.62
N ASN A 52 -9.07 -6.32 8.75
CA ASN A 52 -10.08 -5.54 8.05
C ASN A 52 -9.48 -4.63 6.97
N LEU A 53 -8.19 -4.77 6.66
CA LEU A 53 -7.52 -3.88 5.70
C LEU A 53 -8.02 -4.14 4.28
N GLU A 54 -8.62 -3.12 3.69
CA GLU A 54 -9.13 -3.13 2.32
C GLU A 54 -8.27 -2.27 1.38
N CYS A 55 -7.63 -1.22 1.91
CA CYS A 55 -6.87 -0.26 1.13
C CYS A 55 -5.50 0.02 1.79
N LEU A 56 -4.44 -0.10 0.99
CA LEU A 56 -3.08 0.23 1.39
C LEU A 56 -2.47 1.20 0.39
N ILE A 57 -2.01 2.34 0.89
CA ILE A 57 -1.24 3.33 0.15
C ILE A 57 0.14 3.39 0.80
N SER A 58 1.20 3.12 0.04
CA SER A 58 2.58 3.09 0.55
C SER A 58 3.46 4.04 -0.25
N ASP A 59 4.21 4.93 0.41
CA ASP A 59 5.17 5.81 -0.29
C ASP A 59 6.47 5.10 -0.70
N SER A 60 6.52 3.78 -0.59
CA SER A 60 7.59 2.99 -1.18
C SER A 60 7.07 1.61 -1.54
N PHE A 61 7.59 1.05 -2.63
CA PHE A 61 7.32 -0.33 -2.97
C PHE A 61 7.72 -1.24 -1.82
N CYS A 62 6.74 -2.03 -1.39
CA CYS A 62 6.85 -2.89 -0.25
C CYS A 62 6.83 -4.35 -0.71
N PRO A 63 7.89 -5.15 -0.47
CA PRO A 63 7.92 -6.57 -0.80
C PRO A 63 7.12 -7.39 0.22
N VAL A 64 5.94 -6.93 0.58
CA VAL A 64 5.02 -7.63 1.50
C VAL A 64 4.12 -8.58 0.73
N ARG A 65 3.80 -9.67 1.40
CA ARG A 65 2.67 -10.50 1.05
C ARG A 65 1.40 -9.66 1.16
N ILE A 66 0.65 -9.60 0.06
CA ILE A 66 -0.62 -8.89 0.02
C ILE A 66 -1.67 -9.68 0.82
N PRO A 67 -2.29 -9.07 1.85
CA PRO A 67 -3.38 -9.70 2.58
C PRO A 67 -4.56 -10.00 1.65
N LYS A 68 -5.26 -11.11 1.89
CA LYS A 68 -6.41 -11.52 1.04
C LYS A 68 -7.58 -10.53 1.07
N THR A 69 -7.66 -9.72 2.11
CA THR A 69 -8.72 -8.70 2.30
C THR A 69 -8.46 -7.44 1.49
N LEU A 70 -7.24 -7.26 0.99
CA LEU A 70 -6.82 -6.06 0.30
C LEU A 70 -7.51 -5.96 -1.07
N LYS A 71 -8.29 -4.91 -1.25
CA LYS A 71 -8.99 -4.58 -2.50
C LYS A 71 -8.22 -3.56 -3.34
N LEU A 72 -7.50 -2.66 -2.68
CA LEU A 72 -6.73 -1.61 -3.34
C LEU A 72 -5.33 -1.55 -2.76
N PHE A 73 -4.34 -1.58 -3.65
CA PHE A 73 -2.94 -1.37 -3.29
C PHE A 73 -2.35 -0.30 -4.18
N ALA A 74 -1.89 0.80 -3.57
CA ALA A 74 -1.19 1.87 -4.25
C ALA A 74 0.21 2.00 -3.67
N PHE A 75 1.22 2.16 -4.53
CA PHE A 75 2.55 2.51 -4.08
C PHE A 75 3.31 3.38 -5.07
N THR A 76 4.25 4.15 -4.55
CA THR A 76 5.25 4.88 -5.33
C THR A 76 6.52 4.05 -5.46
N ARG A 77 7.08 4.04 -6.66
CA ARG A 77 8.41 3.50 -6.91
C ARG A 77 9.40 4.65 -7.07
N HIS A 78 10.09 4.97 -5.98
CA HIS A 78 11.23 5.90 -6.04
C HIS A 78 12.43 5.21 -6.70
N PHE A 79 12.79 5.64 -7.91
CA PHE A 79 14.01 5.19 -8.59
C PHE A 79 15.24 5.87 -7.95
N SER A 80 15.70 5.38 -6.79
CA SER A 80 17.02 5.79 -6.31
C SER A 80 18.09 5.15 -7.19
N LEU A 81 18.92 5.96 -7.86
CA LEU A 81 20.03 5.55 -8.73
C LEU A 81 21.00 4.53 -8.08
N PHE A 82 21.00 4.41 -6.75
CA PHE A 82 21.87 3.53 -5.97
C PHE A 82 21.34 2.09 -5.76
N ARG A 83 20.10 1.77 -6.13
CA ARG A 83 19.47 0.44 -5.87
C ARG A 83 19.36 -0.46 -7.12
N GLN A 84 20.31 -0.37 -8.05
CA GLN A 84 20.28 -1.16 -9.29
C GLN A 84 20.44 -2.69 -9.09
N ARG A 85 21.02 -3.16 -7.98
CA ARG A 85 21.41 -4.57 -7.83
C ARG A 85 20.24 -5.58 -7.80
N ASN A 86 19.01 -5.15 -7.49
CA ASN A 86 17.85 -6.05 -7.32
C ASN A 86 16.62 -5.67 -8.18
N LEU A 87 16.82 -4.88 -9.24
CA LEU A 87 15.73 -4.40 -10.11
C LEU A 87 14.89 -5.57 -10.66
N SER A 88 15.52 -6.61 -11.17
CA SER A 88 14.83 -7.77 -11.74
C SER A 88 13.98 -8.54 -10.73
N SER A 89 14.45 -8.69 -9.49
CA SER A 89 13.69 -9.36 -8.42
C SER A 89 12.47 -8.56 -7.99
N ILE A 90 12.60 -7.23 -7.92
CA ILE A 90 11.49 -6.31 -7.58
C ILE A 90 10.46 -6.30 -8.72
N ASP A 91 10.91 -6.23 -9.97
CA ASP A 91 10.01 -6.24 -11.14
C ASP A 91 9.21 -7.54 -11.23
N ASN A 92 9.84 -8.68 -10.96
CA ASN A 92 9.15 -9.97 -10.90
C ASN A 92 8.11 -10.01 -9.76
N LEU A 93 8.43 -9.42 -8.61
CA LEU A 93 7.49 -9.35 -7.48
C LEU A 93 6.30 -8.43 -7.80
N ILE A 94 6.55 -7.24 -8.35
CA ILE A 94 5.50 -6.32 -8.84
C ILE A 94 4.62 -7.03 -9.86
N LYS A 95 5.23 -7.72 -10.84
CA LYS A 95 4.48 -8.48 -11.85
C LYS A 95 3.61 -9.56 -11.22
N SER A 96 4.16 -10.33 -10.26
CA SER A 96 3.40 -11.36 -9.53
C SER A 96 2.26 -10.78 -8.70
N HIS A 97 2.40 -9.53 -8.22
CA HIS A 97 1.31 -8.83 -7.57
C HIS A 97 0.28 -8.36 -8.61
N CYS A 98 0.70 -7.73 -9.70
CA CYS A 98 -0.19 -7.31 -10.80
C CYS A 98 -1.07 -8.45 -11.30
N GLU A 99 -0.53 -9.66 -11.45
CA GLU A 99 -1.28 -10.85 -11.88
C GLU A 99 -2.43 -11.22 -10.93
N LYS A 100 -2.35 -10.82 -9.67
CA LYS A 100 -3.43 -11.04 -8.70
C LYS A 100 -4.57 -10.04 -8.90
N PHE A 101 -4.30 -8.81 -9.32
CA PHE A 101 -5.32 -7.75 -9.43
C PHE A 101 -5.95 -7.70 -10.82
N THR A 102 -7.24 -7.34 -10.87
CA THR A 102 -8.01 -7.27 -12.12
C THR A 102 -7.58 -6.09 -13.00
N LYS A 103 -7.17 -4.98 -12.38
CA LYS A 103 -6.73 -3.77 -13.09
C LYS A 103 -5.48 -3.22 -12.43
N HIS A 104 -4.59 -2.66 -13.26
CA HIS A 104 -3.45 -1.90 -12.82
C HIS A 104 -3.30 -0.64 -13.67
N ILE A 105 -2.84 0.45 -13.05
CA ILE A 105 -2.55 1.72 -13.71
C ILE A 105 -1.12 2.11 -13.34
N THR A 106 -0.37 2.59 -14.33
CA THR A 106 0.99 3.10 -14.16
C THR A 106 1.09 4.50 -14.75
N ASP A 107 1.52 5.49 -13.97
CA ASP A 107 1.93 6.79 -14.50
C ASP A 107 3.36 6.63 -15.02
N GLY A 108 3.56 6.62 -16.34
CA GLY A 108 4.83 6.28 -17.00
C GLY A 108 5.99 7.27 -16.79
N LYS A 109 6.01 7.98 -15.66
CA LYS A 109 7.03 8.96 -15.27
C LYS A 109 8.11 8.33 -14.37
N ILE A 110 9.19 9.09 -14.17
CA ILE A 110 10.39 8.73 -13.40
C ILE A 110 10.04 8.27 -11.98
N ASP A 111 8.98 8.81 -11.39
CA ASP A 111 8.36 8.29 -10.16
C ASP A 111 7.10 7.52 -10.56
N THR A 112 7.25 6.23 -10.83
CA THR A 112 6.12 5.42 -11.31
C THR A 112 5.18 5.10 -10.16
N TYR A 113 3.97 5.65 -10.22
CA TYR A 113 2.87 5.29 -9.33
C TYR A 113 2.23 4.01 -9.86
N TYR A 114 2.15 2.99 -9.02
CA TYR A 114 1.42 1.76 -9.32
C TYR A 114 0.15 1.75 -8.48
N LEU A 115 -1.01 1.73 -9.15
CA LEU A 115 -2.29 1.51 -8.52
C LEU A 115 -2.82 0.16 -9.00
N MET A 116 -3.00 -0.77 -8.07
CA MET A 116 -3.56 -2.09 -8.30
C MET A 116 -4.93 -2.19 -7.64
N ILE A 117 -5.95 -2.61 -8.42
CA ILE A 117 -7.35 -2.63 -7.98
C ILE A 117 -7.96 -4.01 -8.22
N PHE A 118 -8.49 -4.61 -7.16
CA PHE A 118 -9.38 -5.77 -7.21
C PHE A 118 -10.81 -5.26 -7.34
N ILE A 119 -11.44 -5.56 -8.47
CA ILE A 119 -12.86 -5.26 -8.66
C ILE A 119 -13.62 -6.57 -8.57
N THR A 120 -14.15 -6.88 -7.39
CA THR A 120 -15.16 -7.94 -7.25
C THR A 120 -16.52 -7.35 -7.61
N GLY A 121 -16.82 -7.33 -8.92
CA GLY A 121 -18.08 -6.81 -9.45
C GLY A 121 -18.15 -5.28 -9.47
N ILE A 122 -18.75 -4.76 -10.54
CA ILE A 122 -18.98 -3.34 -10.86
C ILE A 122 -17.76 -2.63 -11.48
N ASN A 123 -17.85 -2.51 -12.80
CA ASN A 123 -16.96 -1.76 -13.68
C ASN A 123 -17.10 -0.26 -13.39
N THR A 124 -16.28 0.30 -12.50
CA THR A 124 -16.18 1.76 -12.33
C THR A 124 -14.75 2.21 -12.63
N TYR A 125 -14.66 3.25 -13.45
CA TYR A 125 -13.44 3.90 -13.89
C TYR A 125 -13.25 5.12 -12.98
N VAL A 126 -12.26 5.10 -12.10
CA VAL A 126 -11.98 6.24 -11.20
C VAL A 126 -10.72 6.93 -11.71
N PRO A 127 -10.81 8.14 -12.28
CA PRO A 127 -9.63 8.88 -12.73
C PRO A 127 -8.80 9.37 -11.53
N PHE A 128 -7.48 9.17 -11.61
CA PHE A 128 -6.46 9.39 -10.58
C PHE A 128 -6.56 10.77 -9.88
N GLY A 129 -6.94 11.82 -10.61
CA GLY A 129 -7.09 13.18 -10.05
C GLY A 129 -8.21 13.34 -9.04
N SER A 130 -9.22 12.46 -9.02
CA SER A 130 -10.35 12.56 -8.09
C SER A 130 -10.10 11.93 -6.71
N ILE A 131 -9.04 11.13 -6.55
CA ILE A 131 -8.67 10.52 -5.27
C ILE A 131 -7.80 11.47 -4.41
N PHE A 132 -7.10 12.41 -5.06
CA PHE A 132 -6.15 13.32 -4.41
C PHE A 132 -6.56 14.80 -4.42
N ALA A 133 -7.68 15.19 -5.05
CA ALA A 133 -8.06 16.60 -5.23
C ALA A 133 -8.77 17.27 -4.05
N GLU A 134 -9.07 16.56 -2.96
CA GLU A 134 -9.61 17.18 -1.74
C GLU A 134 -8.62 16.99 -0.59
N ASN A 135 -7.58 17.84 -0.52
CA ASN A 135 -6.91 18.27 0.73
C ASN A 135 -5.65 19.12 0.47
N THR A 136 -5.73 20.11 -0.41
CA THR A 136 -4.78 21.24 -0.41
C THR A 136 -5.55 22.54 -0.40
N ASN A 137 -6.01 22.92 0.79
CA ASN A 137 -6.34 24.30 1.15
C ASN A 137 -6.00 24.49 2.63
N ILE A 138 -4.71 24.72 2.91
CA ILE A 138 -4.21 25.63 3.95
C ILE A 138 -2.97 26.31 3.37
#